data_AF-A0A4V2NPN2-F1
#
_entry.id   AF-A0A4V2NPN2-F1
#
_cell.length_a   1.000
_cell.length_b   1.000
_cell.length_c   1.000
_cell.angle_alpha   90.00
_cell.angle_beta   90.00
_cell.angle_gamma   90.00
#
_symmetry.space_group_name_H-M   'P 1'
#
loop_
_entity.id
_entity.type
_entity.pdbx_description
1 polymer ?
#
loop_
_entity_poly.entity_id
_entity_poly.type
_entity_poly.pdbx_seq_one_letter_code
_entity_poly.pdbx_strand_id
1 'polypeptide(L)'
;MKWKVISVILFVVFIGAAGWGYTYYQTKQVDESLQTADTEQLATILERPLVNVQAEWMEKAVEQYDVPSVLVLYEHGGVLTDKQWIYLADLMTFEEFERMVKAGAPLDVSIPSSTLLEGLYSLNDEPEKWRLAHERIDVAFLNTHPNILIQAVYDGNTEAFTDLIERMDTEIVPYEEVAPVVMEMNQQLMLEAMVKKGYQPE
;
A
#
# COMPACT_ATOMS: atom_id res chain seq x y z
N MET A 1 19.31 34.49 44.24
CA MET A 1 18.50 33.33 43.81
C MET A 1 17.48 33.70 42.72
N LYS A 2 16.66 34.75 42.88
CA LYS A 2 15.59 35.13 41.92
C LYS A 2 16.07 35.45 40.49
N TRP A 3 17.21 36.14 40.33
CA TRP A 3 17.76 36.48 39.00
C TRP A 3 18.19 35.25 38.18
N LYS A 4 18.80 34.24 38.81
CA LYS A 4 19.16 32.99 38.14
C LYS A 4 17.91 32.25 37.61
N VAL A 5 16.81 32.28 38.37
CA VAL A 5 15.53 31.68 37.96
C VAL A 5 14.91 32.44 36.79
N ILE A 6 14.93 33.78 36.82
CA ILE A 6 14.40 34.61 35.71
C ILE A 6 15.21 34.39 34.43
N SER A 7 16.55 34.32 34.51
CA SER A 7 17.40 34.03 33.35
C SER A 7 17.13 32.64 32.76
N VAL A 8 16.89 31.63 33.60
CA VAL A 8 16.51 30.28 33.14
C VAL A 8 15.14 30.30 32.45
N ILE A 9 14.15 30.99 33.02
CA ILE A 9 12.81 31.11 32.41
C ILE A 9 12.90 31.81 31.06
N LEU A 10 13.61 32.94 30.97
CA LEU A 10 13.78 33.68 29.71
C LEU A 10 14.50 32.83 28.64
N PHE A 11 15.51 32.05 29.04
CA PHE A 11 16.21 31.14 28.15
C PHE A 11 15.30 30.03 27.63
N VAL A 12 14.47 29.44 28.49
CA VAL A 12 13.48 28.43 28.09
C VAL A 12 12.43 29.02 27.15
N VAL A 13 11.94 30.23 27.42
CA VAL A 13 10.99 30.92 26.52
C VAL A 13 11.63 31.21 25.17
N PHE A 14 12.89 31.66 25.14
CA PHE A 14 13.60 31.93 23.89
C PHE A 14 13.82 30.65 23.06
N ILE A 15 14.25 29.56 23.70
CA ILE A 15 14.37 28.25 23.02
C ILE A 15 13.01 27.78 22.51
N GLY A 16 11.94 27.91 23.32
CA GLY A 16 10.59 27.54 22.91
C GLY A 16 10.10 28.34 21.71
N ALA A 17 10.33 29.65 21.69
CA ALA A 17 9.94 30.51 20.57
C ALA A 17 10.75 30.21 19.30
N ALA A 18 12.06 29.96 19.43
CA ALA A 18 12.91 29.57 18.31
C ALA A 18 12.51 28.20 17.74
N GLY A 19 12.21 27.23 18.61
CA GLY A 19 11.71 25.91 18.23
C GLY A 19 10.37 26.00 17.49
N TRP A 20 9.41 26.78 18.01
CA TRP A 20 8.11 26.98 17.36
C TRP A 20 8.23 27.68 16.00
N GLY A 21 9.04 28.74 15.91
CA GLY A 21 9.29 29.43 14.65
C GLY A 21 9.93 28.52 13.61
N TYR A 22 10.86 27.67 14.03
CA TYR A 22 11.47 26.65 13.16
C TYR A 22 10.42 25.65 12.67
N THR A 23 9.63 25.03 13.56
CA THR A 23 8.61 24.03 13.16
C THR A 23 7.56 24.62 12.22
N TYR A 24 7.14 25.87 12.48
CA TYR A 24 6.19 26.58 11.62
C TYR A 24 6.78 26.82 10.22
N TYR A 25 8.04 27.26 10.16
CA TYR A 25 8.72 27.49 8.89
C TYR A 25 8.87 26.19 8.07
N GLN A 26 9.28 25.09 8.70
CA GLN A 26 9.38 23.80 8.00
C GLN A 26 8.02 23.33 7.49
N THR A 27 6.96 23.45 8.30
CA THR A 27 5.59 23.09 7.89
C THR A 27 5.15 23.86 6.65
N LYS A 28 5.38 25.18 6.64
CA LYS A 28 5.05 26.01 5.48
C LYS A 28 5.82 25.61 4.23
N GLN A 29 7.10 25.24 4.36
CA GLN A 29 7.89 24.75 3.23
C GLN A 29 7.36 23.42 2.69
N VAL A 30 7.00 22.47 3.56
CA VAL A 30 6.38 21.21 3.13
C VAL A 30 5.07 21.49 2.38
N ASP A 31 4.23 22.38 2.90
CA ASP A 31 2.97 22.74 2.25
C ASP A 31 3.16 23.35 0.87
N GLU A 32 4.20 24.16 0.69
CA GLU A 32 4.58 24.77 -0.58
C GLU A 32 5.11 23.72 -1.56
N SER A 33 6.05 22.87 -1.13
CA SER A 33 6.60 21.79 -1.95
C SER A 33 5.52 20.83 -2.43
N LEU A 34 4.54 20.49 -1.58
CA LEU A 34 3.39 19.68 -1.97
C LEU A 34 2.47 20.41 -2.98
N GLN A 35 2.28 21.73 -2.84
CA GLN A 35 1.48 22.48 -3.83
C GLN A 35 2.14 22.55 -5.21
N THR A 36 3.48 22.52 -5.25
CA THR A 36 4.25 22.62 -6.49
C THR A 36 4.74 21.27 -7.01
N ALA A 37 4.40 20.16 -6.34
CA ALA A 37 4.94 18.83 -6.59
C ALA A 37 6.50 18.78 -6.64
N ASP A 38 7.15 19.61 -5.81
CA ASP A 38 8.62 19.66 -5.70
C ASP A 38 9.10 18.59 -4.71
N THR A 39 9.26 17.38 -5.21
CA THR A 39 9.57 16.18 -4.42
C THR A 39 11.01 16.16 -3.89
N GLU A 40 11.95 16.80 -4.61
CA GLU A 40 13.33 16.94 -4.17
C GLU A 40 13.44 17.90 -2.98
N GLN A 41 12.73 19.04 -3.06
CA GLN A 41 12.65 19.96 -1.94
C GLN A 41 11.95 19.32 -0.74
N LEU A 42 10.86 18.59 -0.97
CA LEU A 42 10.14 17.86 0.08
C LEU A 42 11.08 16.89 0.83
N ALA A 43 11.81 16.04 0.10
CA ALA A 43 12.77 15.11 0.70
C ALA A 43 13.83 15.84 1.54
N THR A 44 14.41 16.92 0.99
CA THR A 44 15.40 17.74 1.69
C THR A 44 14.86 18.36 2.98
N ILE A 45 13.57 18.69 3.03
CA ILE A 45 12.94 19.25 4.25
C ILE A 45 12.71 18.16 5.29
N LEU A 46 12.23 16.97 4.89
CA LEU A 46 11.92 15.87 5.81
C LEU A 46 13.17 15.24 6.44
N GLU A 47 14.34 15.34 5.80
CA GLU A 47 15.62 14.95 6.41
C GLU A 47 16.08 15.86 7.55
N ARG A 48 15.45 17.04 7.72
CA ARG A 48 15.83 18.00 8.74
C ARG A 48 15.37 17.54 10.13
N PRO A 49 16.14 17.86 11.19
CA PRO A 49 15.77 17.48 12.54
C PRO A 49 14.42 18.08 12.93
N LEU A 50 13.65 17.34 13.73
CA LEU A 50 12.35 17.75 14.30
C LEU A 50 11.24 17.98 13.26
N VAL A 51 11.40 17.47 12.05
CA VAL A 51 10.33 17.40 11.05
C VAL A 51 9.80 15.97 11.04
N ASN A 52 8.54 15.80 11.46
CA ASN A 52 7.85 14.52 11.37
C ASN A 52 6.71 14.67 10.37
N VAL A 53 6.45 13.61 9.61
CA VAL A 53 5.35 13.58 8.64
C VAL A 53 4.02 13.73 9.36
N GLN A 54 3.22 14.69 8.92
CA GLN A 54 1.86 14.93 9.42
C GLN A 54 0.85 14.20 8.52
N ALA A 55 -0.25 13.70 9.11
CA ALA A 55 -1.28 12.97 8.36
C ALA A 55 -1.89 13.82 7.23
N GLU A 56 -2.08 15.11 7.45
CA GLU A 56 -2.64 16.07 6.48
C GLU A 56 -1.77 16.17 5.20
N TRP A 57 -0.45 16.02 5.33
CA TRP A 57 0.46 16.05 4.17
C TRP A 57 0.28 14.81 3.30
N MET A 58 0.10 13.65 3.93
CA MET A 58 -0.17 12.40 3.22
C MET A 58 -1.54 12.46 2.53
N GLU A 59 -2.58 12.91 3.23
CA GLU A 59 -3.92 13.08 2.66
C GLU A 59 -3.89 14.00 1.44
N LYS A 60 -3.24 15.15 1.55
CA LYS A 60 -3.08 16.11 0.46
C LYS A 60 -2.34 15.53 -0.75
N ALA A 61 -1.25 14.80 -0.54
CA ALA A 61 -0.51 14.17 -1.63
C ALA A 61 -1.35 13.10 -2.36
N VAL A 62 -2.12 12.31 -1.60
CA VAL A 62 -3.06 11.32 -2.16
C VAL A 62 -4.16 12.00 -2.98
N GLU A 63 -4.79 13.05 -2.46
CA GLU A 63 -5.86 13.80 -3.15
C GLU A 63 -5.39 14.44 -4.46
N GLN A 64 -4.10 14.76 -4.56
CA GLN A 64 -3.48 15.34 -5.74
C GLN A 64 -2.95 14.31 -6.74
N TYR A 65 -3.03 13.02 -6.41
CA TYR A 65 -2.45 11.93 -7.19
C TYR A 65 -0.92 12.06 -7.37
N ASP A 66 -0.24 12.72 -6.43
CA ASP A 66 1.21 12.95 -6.46
C ASP A 66 1.96 11.76 -5.84
N VAL A 67 2.06 10.68 -6.62
CA VAL A 67 2.75 9.43 -6.26
C VAL A 67 4.19 9.69 -5.77
N PRO A 68 5.02 10.49 -6.46
CA PRO A 68 6.35 10.83 -5.97
C PRO A 68 6.38 11.43 -4.56
N SER A 69 5.48 12.37 -4.26
CA SER A 69 5.43 12.98 -2.93
C SER A 69 4.93 11.99 -1.88
N VAL A 70 3.94 11.16 -2.20
CA VAL A 70 3.46 10.08 -1.32
C VAL A 70 4.62 9.16 -0.93
N LEU A 71 5.44 8.73 -1.90
CA LEU A 71 6.58 7.84 -1.64
C LEU A 71 7.56 8.47 -0.64
N VAL A 72 7.94 9.72 -0.87
CA VAL A 72 8.86 10.46 0.01
C VAL A 72 8.29 10.60 1.42
N LEU A 73 7.00 10.95 1.54
CA LEU A 73 6.32 11.04 2.83
C LEU A 73 6.25 9.68 3.54
N TYR A 74 5.97 8.60 2.80
CA TYR A 74 5.89 7.25 3.37
C TYR A 74 7.24 6.78 3.91
N GLU A 75 8.32 6.97 3.15
CA GLU A 75 9.69 6.63 3.56
C GLU A 75 10.14 7.38 4.82
N HIS A 76 9.52 8.53 5.12
CA HIS A 76 9.79 9.34 6.30
C HIS A 76 8.78 9.10 7.43
N GLY A 77 8.07 7.96 7.40
CA GLY A 77 7.17 7.51 8.47
C GLY A 77 5.73 7.96 8.31
N GLY A 78 5.34 8.45 7.13
CA GLY A 78 3.94 8.63 6.76
C GLY A 78 3.20 7.30 6.75
N VAL A 79 1.88 7.35 6.98
CA VAL A 79 1.02 6.16 7.03
C VAL A 79 -0.10 6.32 6.01
N LEU A 80 -0.37 5.27 5.25
CA LEU A 80 -1.55 5.17 4.39
C LEU A 80 -2.60 4.28 5.04
N THR A 81 -3.86 4.60 4.79
CA THR A 81 -4.95 3.64 4.97
C THR A 81 -4.92 2.61 3.85
N ASP A 82 -5.48 1.42 4.07
CA ASP A 82 -5.54 0.36 3.05
C ASP A 82 -6.15 0.85 1.73
N LYS A 83 -7.22 1.65 1.81
CA LYS A 83 -7.88 2.23 0.63
C LYS A 83 -6.96 3.14 -0.16
N GLN A 84 -6.20 4.00 0.52
CA GLN A 84 -5.26 4.90 -0.14
C GLN A 84 -4.10 4.12 -0.75
N TRP A 85 -3.61 3.09 -0.05
CA TRP A 85 -2.55 2.22 -0.55
C TRP A 85 -2.96 1.49 -1.83
N ILE A 86 -4.11 0.82 -1.84
CA ILE A 86 -4.66 0.17 -3.04
C ILE A 86 -4.78 1.17 -4.19
N TYR A 87 -5.40 2.31 -3.90
CA TYR A 87 -5.67 3.32 -4.90
C TYR A 87 -4.38 3.84 -5.53
N LEU A 88 -3.35 4.06 -4.73
CA LEU A 88 -2.03 4.49 -5.20
C LEU A 88 -1.27 3.37 -5.93
N ALA A 89 -1.40 2.12 -5.48
CA ALA A 89 -0.78 0.96 -6.12
C ALA A 89 -1.25 0.79 -7.57
N ASP A 90 -2.51 1.15 -7.86
CA ASP A 90 -3.05 1.19 -9.23
C ASP A 90 -2.39 2.28 -10.09
N LEU A 91 -2.08 3.44 -9.50
CA LEU A 91 -1.49 4.58 -10.21
C LEU A 91 0.03 4.54 -10.37
N MET A 92 0.72 3.80 -9.50
CA MET A 92 2.19 3.72 -9.48
C MET A 92 2.74 3.03 -10.74
N THR A 93 3.98 3.28 -11.09
CA THR A 93 4.75 2.35 -11.92
C THR A 93 5.19 1.14 -11.09
N PHE A 94 5.64 0.06 -11.74
CA PHE A 94 6.23 -1.08 -11.02
C PHE A 94 7.41 -0.67 -10.12
N GLU A 95 8.31 0.21 -10.59
CA GLU A 95 9.45 0.68 -9.80
C GLU A 95 9.01 1.42 -8.51
N GLU A 96 7.99 2.26 -8.62
CA GLU A 96 7.41 3.00 -7.50
C GLU A 96 6.72 2.07 -6.50
N PHE A 97 5.94 1.11 -7.00
CA PHE A 97 5.30 0.08 -6.19
C PHE A 97 6.34 -0.77 -5.44
N GLU A 98 7.38 -1.24 -6.12
CA GLU A 98 8.46 -2.02 -5.52
C GLU A 98 9.20 -1.22 -4.44
N ARG A 99 9.48 0.06 -4.69
CA ARG A 99 10.09 0.97 -3.72
C ARG A 99 9.22 1.13 -2.47
N MET A 100 7.91 1.29 -2.64
CA MET A 100 6.97 1.43 -1.53
C MET A 100 6.90 0.15 -0.67
N VAL A 101 6.88 -1.01 -1.31
CA VAL A 101 6.96 -2.32 -0.63
C VAL A 101 8.26 -2.44 0.17
N LYS A 102 9.40 -2.06 -0.41
CA LYS A 102 10.71 -2.06 0.27
C LYS A 102 10.74 -1.10 1.46
N ALA A 103 10.00 0.01 1.41
CA ALA A 103 9.81 0.94 2.52
C ALA A 103 8.88 0.39 3.62
N GLY A 104 8.33 -0.82 3.45
CA GLY A 104 7.49 -1.48 4.44
C GLY A 104 5.99 -1.28 4.24
N ALA A 105 5.55 -0.90 3.03
CA ALA A 105 4.13 -0.95 2.69
C ALA A 105 3.57 -2.37 2.90
N PRO A 106 2.44 -2.52 3.61
CA PRO A 106 1.91 -3.84 3.91
C PRO A 106 1.47 -4.52 2.62
N LEU A 107 2.11 -5.66 2.34
CA LEU A 107 1.62 -6.66 1.39
C LEU A 107 0.94 -7.84 2.11
N ASP A 108 1.33 -8.06 3.36
CA ASP A 108 0.84 -9.16 4.19
C ASP A 108 -0.44 -8.74 4.94
N VAL A 109 -1.53 -9.41 4.61
CA VAL A 109 -2.86 -9.23 5.19
C VAL A 109 -2.94 -10.01 6.51
N SER A 110 -2.18 -9.57 7.51
CA SER A 110 -2.18 -10.20 8.85
C SER A 110 -3.47 -9.98 9.64
N ILE A 111 -4.40 -9.16 9.12
CA ILE A 111 -5.74 -8.85 9.65
C ILE A 111 -6.68 -8.71 8.43
N PRO A 112 -7.97 -9.12 8.47
CA PRO A 112 -8.82 -9.24 7.29
C PRO A 112 -9.26 -7.88 6.75
N SER A 113 -8.34 -7.14 6.15
CA SER A 113 -8.69 -6.07 5.23
C SER A 113 -9.00 -6.71 3.89
N SER A 114 -10.27 -7.15 3.73
CA SER A 114 -10.76 -7.63 2.45
C SER A 114 -10.53 -6.60 1.35
N THR A 115 -10.56 -5.30 1.69
CA THR A 115 -10.25 -4.21 0.77
C THR A 115 -8.81 -4.28 0.25
N LEU A 116 -7.80 -4.47 1.10
CA LEU A 116 -6.39 -4.59 0.67
C LEU A 116 -6.16 -5.85 -0.18
N LEU A 117 -6.86 -6.92 0.18
CA LEU A 117 -6.87 -8.17 -0.57
C LEU A 117 -7.63 -8.09 -1.90
N GLU A 118 -8.71 -7.35 -2.01
CA GLU A 118 -9.43 -7.21 -3.27
C GLU A 118 -8.68 -6.25 -4.20
N GLY A 119 -8.17 -5.15 -3.65
CA GLY A 119 -7.62 -4.05 -4.42
C GLY A 119 -6.20 -4.26 -4.94
N LEU A 120 -5.28 -4.78 -4.12
CA LEU A 120 -3.94 -5.12 -4.63
C LEU A 120 -3.99 -6.29 -5.61
N TYR A 121 -5.05 -7.10 -5.51
CA TYR A 121 -5.18 -8.31 -6.28
C TYR A 121 -6.01 -8.18 -7.56
N SER A 122 -6.66 -7.03 -7.72
CA SER A 122 -7.23 -6.58 -8.98
C SER A 122 -6.25 -5.81 -9.88
N LEU A 123 -4.95 -5.74 -9.55
CA LEU A 123 -3.90 -5.08 -10.35
C LEU A 123 -3.53 -5.88 -11.62
N ASN A 124 -4.55 -6.18 -12.43
CA ASN A 124 -4.49 -7.14 -13.53
C ASN A 124 -3.68 -6.67 -14.73
N ASP A 125 -3.54 -5.35 -14.89
CA ASP A 125 -2.85 -4.74 -16.01
C ASP A 125 -1.31 -4.75 -15.84
N GLU A 126 -0.81 -5.12 -14.66
CA GLU A 126 0.63 -5.12 -14.33
C GLU A 126 1.10 -6.42 -13.65
N PRO A 127 1.44 -7.46 -14.45
CA PRO A 127 1.88 -8.77 -13.95
C PRO A 127 3.07 -8.72 -12.98
N GLU A 128 3.94 -7.71 -13.11
CA GLU A 128 5.11 -7.54 -12.24
C GLU A 128 4.71 -7.10 -10.82
N LYS A 129 3.81 -6.11 -10.70
CA LYS A 129 3.25 -5.70 -9.41
C LYS A 129 2.50 -6.84 -8.75
N TRP A 130 1.71 -7.54 -9.56
CA TRP A 130 0.95 -8.71 -9.14
C TRP A 130 1.87 -9.78 -8.53
N ARG A 131 2.91 -10.19 -9.25
CA ARG A 131 3.86 -11.19 -8.77
C ARG A 131 4.54 -10.77 -7.46
N LEU A 132 4.96 -9.51 -7.36
CA LEU A 132 5.61 -9.00 -6.15
C LEU A 132 4.67 -9.01 -4.93
N ALA A 133 3.40 -8.64 -5.12
CA ALA A 133 2.40 -8.72 -4.05
C ALA A 133 2.14 -10.17 -3.63
N HIS A 134 2.01 -11.07 -4.59
CA HIS A 134 1.59 -12.45 -4.37
C HIS A 134 2.69 -13.34 -3.74
N GLU A 135 3.97 -13.08 -4.01
CA GLU A 135 5.11 -13.77 -3.35
C GLU A 135 5.11 -13.66 -1.82
N ARG A 136 4.36 -12.71 -1.25
CA ARG A 136 4.29 -12.46 0.20
C ARG A 136 3.15 -13.17 0.91
N ILE A 137 2.15 -13.66 0.19
CA ILE A 137 1.08 -14.46 0.81
C ILE A 137 1.66 -15.79 1.25
N ASP A 138 1.28 -16.33 2.39
CA ASP A 138 1.58 -17.72 2.73
C ASP A 138 0.41 -18.67 2.39
N VAL A 139 0.70 -19.97 2.31
CA VAL A 139 -0.33 -20.97 1.99
C VAL A 139 -1.44 -20.99 3.05
N ALA A 140 -1.11 -20.72 4.32
CA ALA A 140 -2.09 -20.72 5.41
C ALA A 140 -3.17 -19.65 5.19
N PHE A 141 -2.76 -18.46 4.75
CA PHE A 141 -3.65 -17.37 4.42
C PHE A 141 -4.57 -17.72 3.25
N LEU A 142 -4.03 -18.24 2.14
CA LEU A 142 -4.82 -18.63 0.96
C LEU A 142 -5.91 -19.64 1.35
N ASN A 143 -5.54 -20.62 2.19
CA ASN A 143 -6.49 -21.62 2.66
C ASN A 143 -7.58 -21.05 3.57
N THR A 144 -7.34 -19.93 4.26
CA THR A 144 -8.38 -19.25 5.04
C THR A 144 -9.27 -18.30 4.21
N HIS A 145 -8.84 -17.93 3.00
CA HIS A 145 -9.55 -16.98 2.14
C HIS A 145 -9.71 -17.49 0.68
N PRO A 146 -10.33 -18.66 0.47
CA PRO A 146 -10.40 -19.28 -0.85
C PRO A 146 -11.19 -18.47 -1.91
N ASN A 147 -12.07 -17.56 -1.47
CA ASN A 147 -12.91 -16.74 -2.35
C ASN A 147 -12.13 -15.76 -3.23
N ILE A 148 -10.85 -15.52 -2.94
CA ILE A 148 -9.96 -14.74 -3.80
C ILE A 148 -9.87 -15.32 -5.23
N LEU A 149 -10.08 -16.63 -5.39
CA LEU A 149 -10.18 -17.27 -6.70
C LEU A 149 -11.34 -16.73 -7.54
N ILE A 150 -12.52 -16.50 -6.93
CA ILE A 150 -13.69 -15.97 -7.63
C ILE A 150 -13.41 -14.55 -8.13
N GLN A 151 -12.75 -13.73 -7.31
CA GLN A 151 -12.35 -12.38 -7.68
C GLN A 151 -11.42 -12.41 -8.90
N ALA A 152 -10.38 -13.24 -8.88
CA ALA A 152 -9.45 -13.39 -10.00
C ALA A 152 -10.15 -13.82 -11.32
N VAL A 153 -11.27 -14.56 -11.23
CA VAL A 153 -12.10 -14.90 -12.40
C VAL A 153 -12.85 -13.69 -12.94
N TYR A 154 -13.52 -12.92 -12.06
CA TYR A 154 -14.22 -11.69 -12.44
C TYR A 154 -13.29 -10.65 -13.06
N ASP A 155 -12.07 -10.61 -12.54
CA ASP A 155 -10.97 -9.77 -12.97
C ASP A 155 -10.33 -10.24 -14.29
N GLY A 156 -10.64 -11.46 -14.74
CA GLY A 156 -10.06 -12.06 -15.94
C GLY A 156 -8.56 -12.35 -15.82
N ASN A 157 -8.01 -12.31 -14.61
CA ASN A 157 -6.58 -12.45 -14.37
C ASN A 157 -6.18 -13.92 -14.27
N THR A 158 -5.91 -14.50 -15.44
CA THR A 158 -5.55 -15.93 -15.56
C THR A 158 -4.24 -16.27 -14.86
N GLU A 159 -3.25 -15.38 -14.88
CA GLU A 159 -1.95 -15.60 -14.21
C GLU A 159 -2.15 -15.63 -12.69
N ALA A 160 -2.90 -14.66 -12.16
CA ALA A 160 -3.31 -14.64 -10.76
C ALA A 160 -4.02 -15.91 -10.33
N PHE A 161 -5.08 -16.26 -11.05
CA PHE A 161 -5.87 -17.43 -10.75
C PHE A 161 -5.03 -18.70 -10.70
N THR A 162 -4.15 -18.88 -11.69
CA THR A 162 -3.29 -20.07 -11.80
C THR A 162 -2.30 -20.16 -10.65
N ASP A 163 -1.66 -19.06 -10.27
CA ASP A 163 -0.72 -19.03 -9.15
C ASP A 163 -1.42 -19.27 -7.81
N LEU A 164 -2.55 -18.60 -7.57
CA LEU A 164 -3.38 -18.77 -6.38
C LEU A 164 -3.81 -20.24 -6.20
N ILE A 165 -4.44 -20.82 -7.23
CA ILE A 165 -4.97 -22.19 -7.15
C ILE A 165 -3.86 -23.23 -7.03
N GLU A 166 -2.69 -23.01 -7.64
CA GLU A 166 -1.55 -23.94 -7.53
C GLU A 166 -1.02 -24.01 -6.10
N ARG A 167 -1.05 -22.91 -5.34
CA ARG A 167 -0.49 -22.82 -3.99
C ARG A 167 -1.45 -23.24 -2.87
N MET A 168 -2.76 -23.15 -3.09
CA MET A 168 -3.78 -23.58 -2.13
C MET A 168 -3.77 -25.09 -1.90
N ASP A 169 -4.26 -25.56 -0.76
CA ASP A 169 -4.49 -26.99 -0.57
C ASP A 169 -5.73 -27.44 -1.38
N THR A 170 -5.64 -28.58 -2.07
CA THR A 170 -6.66 -29.04 -3.02
C THR A 170 -8.05 -29.20 -2.36
N GLU A 171 -8.09 -29.65 -1.12
CA GLU A 171 -9.32 -29.85 -0.32
C GLU A 171 -9.98 -28.54 0.14
N ILE A 172 -9.28 -27.42 0.05
CA ILE A 172 -9.77 -26.11 0.46
C ILE A 172 -10.36 -25.33 -0.73
N VAL A 173 -10.01 -25.70 -1.96
CA VAL A 173 -10.51 -25.03 -3.17
C VAL A 173 -12.03 -25.21 -3.29
N PRO A 174 -12.82 -24.13 -3.33
CA PRO A 174 -14.28 -24.19 -3.38
C PRO A 174 -14.75 -24.38 -4.82
N TYR A 175 -14.48 -25.56 -5.39
CA TYR A 175 -14.77 -25.87 -6.78
C TYR A 175 -16.24 -25.66 -7.16
N GLU A 176 -17.17 -25.95 -6.24
CA GLU A 176 -18.62 -25.76 -6.44
C GLU A 176 -19.01 -24.29 -6.65
N GLU A 177 -18.24 -23.36 -6.08
CA GLU A 177 -18.48 -21.91 -6.21
C GLU A 177 -17.69 -21.31 -7.37
N VAL A 178 -16.45 -21.75 -7.58
CA VAL A 178 -15.54 -21.19 -8.61
C VAL A 178 -15.87 -21.69 -10.01
N ALA A 179 -16.21 -22.98 -10.17
CA ALA A 179 -16.39 -23.57 -11.49
C ALA A 179 -17.53 -22.95 -12.30
N PRO A 180 -18.72 -22.67 -11.71
CA PRO A 180 -19.79 -21.98 -12.44
C PRO A 180 -19.35 -20.61 -12.98
N VAL A 181 -18.60 -19.84 -12.18
CA VAL A 181 -18.13 -18.50 -12.57
C VAL A 181 -17.10 -18.60 -13.71
N VAL A 182 -16.15 -19.52 -13.62
CA VAL A 182 -15.14 -19.77 -14.67
C VAL A 182 -15.82 -20.15 -15.99
N MET A 183 -16.83 -21.01 -15.94
CA MET A 183 -17.59 -21.44 -17.12
C MET A 183 -18.46 -20.32 -17.69
N GLU A 184 -19.16 -19.56 -16.84
CA GLU A 184 -19.98 -18.41 -17.23
C GLU A 184 -19.14 -17.33 -17.93
N MET A 185 -17.94 -17.07 -17.42
CA MET A 185 -17.01 -16.10 -17.98
C MET A 185 -16.16 -16.63 -19.14
N ASN A 186 -16.35 -17.90 -19.54
CA ASN A 186 -15.64 -18.55 -20.64
C ASN A 186 -14.09 -18.49 -20.48
N GLN A 187 -13.61 -18.67 -19.25
CA GLN A 187 -12.17 -18.60 -18.92
C GLN A 187 -11.50 -19.98 -19.05
N GLN A 188 -11.27 -20.42 -20.29
CA GLN A 188 -10.77 -21.77 -20.60
C GLN A 188 -9.46 -22.14 -19.87
N LEU A 189 -8.50 -21.20 -19.78
CA LEU A 189 -7.21 -21.45 -19.12
C LEU A 189 -7.36 -21.61 -17.59
N MET A 190 -8.28 -20.88 -16.97
CA MET A 190 -8.58 -21.05 -15.55
C MET A 190 -9.23 -22.41 -15.28
N LEU A 191 -10.13 -22.86 -16.17
CA LEU A 191 -10.71 -24.20 -16.08
C LEU A 191 -9.64 -25.30 -16.16
N GLU A 192 -8.66 -25.15 -17.06
CA GLU A 192 -7.52 -26.07 -17.18
C GLU A 192 -6.68 -26.10 -15.89
N ALA A 193 -6.44 -24.94 -15.27
CA ALA A 193 -5.76 -24.84 -13.99
C ALA A 193 -6.56 -25.56 -12.86
N MET A 194 -7.88 -25.41 -12.84
CA MET A 194 -8.75 -26.13 -11.89
C MET A 194 -8.65 -27.63 -12.08
N VAL A 195 -8.72 -28.12 -13.32
CA VAL A 195 -8.62 -29.56 -13.63
C VAL A 195 -7.26 -30.12 -13.21
N LYS A 196 -6.17 -29.37 -13.49
CA LYS A 196 -4.82 -29.73 -13.04
C LYS A 196 -4.72 -29.82 -11.52
N LYS A 197 -5.43 -28.96 -10.78
CA LYS A 197 -5.44 -28.95 -9.31
C LYS A 197 -6.24 -30.10 -8.70
N GLY A 198 -7.27 -30.58 -9.40
CA GLY A 198 -8.09 -31.71 -8.94
C GLY A 198 -9.59 -31.59 -9.25
N TYR A 199 -10.04 -30.53 -9.94
CA TYR A 199 -11.42 -30.41 -10.37
C TYR A 199 -11.79 -31.49 -11.39
N GLN A 200 -12.94 -32.13 -11.20
CA GLN A 200 -13.51 -33.07 -12.15
C GLN A 200 -14.82 -32.48 -12.71
N PRO A 201 -14.82 -31.97 -13.95
CA PRO A 201 -16.04 -31.46 -14.56
C PRO A 201 -17.03 -32.62 -14.78
N GLU A 202 -18.27 -32.43 -14.32
CA GLU A 202 -19.40 -33.33 -14.59
C GLU A 202 -19.90 -33.24 -16.04
#